data_AF-A0AAX6S8X0-F1
#
_entry.id   AF-A0AAX6S8X0-F1
#
_cell.length_a   1.000
_cell.length_b   1.000
_cell.length_c   1.000
_cell.angle_alpha   90.00
_cell.angle_beta   90.00
_cell.angle_gamma   90.00
#
_symmetry.space_group_name_H-M   'P 1'
#
loop_
_entity.id
_entity.type
_entity.pdbx_description
1 polymer ?
#
loop_
_entity_poly.entity_id
_entity_poly.type
_entity_poly.pdbx_seq_one_letter_code
_entity_poly.pdbx_strand_id
1 'polypeptide(L)'
;MTIRVCRCDSDGTILSCNVEAVFLPVGLSTGALIAILLCIVILLAIVVLYVALRRQKKKDSLMTSKEDVRDNVIHYDDEGGGEEDTQAFDIGALRNPKAVEENKIRRDIKPDSLCLPRQRPGPVEDNTDIRDFINQRLQENDVDPTAPPYDSLATYAYEGNGSAAESLSSIDSLTTDTDQDYDYLAEWGPRFKVLADMFGEEESYNPDKVT
;
A
#
# COMPACT_ATOMS: atom_id res chain seq x y z
N MET A 1 2.10 -54.18 10.96
CA MET A 1 1.50 -55.30 10.19
C MET A 1 2.09 -55.26 8.79
N THR A 2 2.87 -56.28 8.40
CA THR A 2 3.52 -56.35 7.06
C THR A 2 2.93 -57.53 6.31
N ILE A 3 2.13 -57.27 5.28
CA ILE A 3 1.52 -58.31 4.46
C ILE A 3 2.50 -58.67 3.33
N ARG A 4 2.84 -59.96 3.22
CA ARG A 4 3.69 -60.51 2.15
C ARG A 4 2.81 -61.28 1.19
N VAL A 5 3.00 -61.07 -0.11
CA VAL A 5 2.24 -61.77 -1.16
C VAL A 5 3.20 -62.68 -1.92
N CYS A 6 2.83 -63.94 -2.08
CA CYS A 6 3.64 -64.96 -2.75
C CYS A 6 2.91 -65.46 -4.00
N ARG A 7 3.66 -65.78 -5.06
CA ARG A 7 3.11 -66.45 -6.25
C ARG A 7 3.33 -67.97 -6.14
N CYS A 8 2.27 -68.74 -6.38
CA CYS A 8 2.30 -70.19 -6.42
C CYS A 8 2.04 -70.69 -7.85
N ASP A 9 2.65 -71.83 -8.17
CA ASP A 9 2.37 -72.55 -9.40
C ASP A 9 1.02 -73.30 -9.33
N SER A 10 0.56 -73.85 -10.46
CA SER A 10 -0.68 -74.64 -10.52
C SER A 10 -0.68 -75.90 -9.64
N ASP A 11 0.50 -76.41 -9.27
CA ASP A 11 0.67 -77.52 -8.34
C ASP A 11 0.82 -77.06 -6.87
N GLY A 12 0.65 -75.76 -6.60
CA GLY A 12 0.61 -75.20 -5.24
C GLY A 12 1.99 -74.96 -4.60
N THR A 13 3.08 -75.13 -5.34
CA THR A 13 4.44 -74.86 -4.85
C THR A 13 4.78 -73.37 -4.95
N ILE A 14 5.38 -72.82 -3.89
CA ILE A 14 5.68 -71.39 -3.75
C ILE A 14 6.98 -71.09 -4.50
N LEU A 15 6.90 -70.32 -5.59
CA LEU A 15 8.03 -70.06 -6.47
C LEU A 15 8.86 -68.84 -6.03
N SER A 16 8.22 -67.79 -5.51
CA SER A 16 8.92 -66.61 -4.98
C SER A 16 8.00 -65.76 -4.10
N CYS A 17 8.53 -65.34 -2.95
CA CYS A 17 7.92 -64.34 -2.06
C CYS A 17 8.85 -63.12 -2.03
N ASN A 18 8.63 -62.15 -2.92
CA ASN A 18 9.34 -60.89 -2.86
C ASN A 18 8.64 -59.94 -1.87
N VAL A 19 9.42 -59.15 -1.13
CA VAL A 19 8.92 -57.91 -0.52
C VAL A 19 8.84 -56.87 -1.64
N GLU A 20 7.98 -57.13 -2.63
CA GLU A 20 7.56 -56.07 -3.52
C GLU A 20 6.73 -55.14 -2.65
N ALA A 21 7.29 -53.97 -2.36
CA ALA A 21 6.47 -52.83 -2.00
C ALA A 21 5.40 -52.79 -3.06
N VAL A 22 4.18 -53.11 -2.65
CA VAL A 22 2.98 -52.94 -3.45
C VAL A 22 2.79 -51.43 -3.59
N PHE A 23 3.68 -50.80 -4.36
CA PHE A 23 3.25 -49.80 -5.30
C PHE A 23 2.42 -50.59 -6.31
N LEU A 24 1.18 -50.91 -5.90
CA LEU A 24 0.07 -50.85 -6.83
C LEU A 24 0.36 -49.63 -7.70
N PRO A 25 0.27 -49.71 -9.04
CA PRO A 25 -0.03 -48.48 -9.74
C PRO A 25 -1.31 -48.04 -9.05
N VAL A 26 -1.22 -47.05 -8.16
CA VAL A 26 -2.38 -46.43 -7.55
C VAL A 26 -3.03 -45.81 -8.76
N GLY A 27 -3.93 -46.59 -9.36
CA GLY A 27 -4.74 -46.24 -10.49
C GLY A 27 -5.73 -45.22 -10.00
N LEU A 28 -5.21 -44.04 -9.65
CA LEU A 28 -6.01 -42.84 -9.57
C LEU A 28 -6.59 -42.70 -10.98
N SER A 29 -7.88 -43.00 -11.07
CA SER A 29 -8.68 -42.72 -12.25
C SER A 29 -8.33 -41.32 -12.74
N THR A 30 -8.26 -41.10 -14.06
CA THR A 30 -7.95 -39.79 -14.64
C THR A 30 -8.86 -38.70 -14.04
N GLY A 31 -10.10 -39.03 -13.70
CA GLY A 31 -11.01 -38.14 -12.97
C GLY A 31 -10.55 -37.78 -11.56
N ALA A 32 -9.95 -38.72 -10.82
CA ALA A 32 -9.37 -38.45 -9.50
C ALA A 32 -8.13 -37.55 -9.60
N LEU A 33 -7.29 -37.74 -10.62
CA LEU A 33 -6.14 -36.86 -10.88
C LEU A 33 -6.59 -35.43 -11.19
N ILE A 34 -7.62 -35.26 -12.03
CA ILE A 34 -8.20 -33.94 -12.34
C ILE A 34 -8.80 -33.29 -11.10
N ALA A 35 -9.53 -34.06 -10.27
CA ALA A 35 -10.11 -33.57 -9.03
C ALA A 35 -9.04 -33.10 -8.03
N ILE A 36 -7.96 -33.87 -7.87
CA ILE A 36 -6.83 -33.51 -7.00
C ILE A 36 -6.14 -32.23 -7.51
N LEU A 37 -5.90 -32.14 -8.82
CA LEU A 37 -5.26 -30.96 -9.43
C LEU A 37 -6.12 -29.70 -9.21
N LEU A 38 -7.42 -29.78 -9.48
CA LEU A 38 -8.36 -28.67 -9.21
C LEU A 38 -8.36 -28.28 -7.73
N CYS A 39 -8.35 -29.27 -6.83
CA CYS A 39 -8.33 -29.01 -5.39
C CYS A 39 -7.06 -28.24 -4.97
N ILE A 40 -5.89 -28.62 -5.51
CA ILE A 40 -4.63 -27.92 -5.26
C ILE A 40 -4.70 -26.46 -5.77
N VAL A 41 -5.21 -26.24 -6.98
CA VAL A 41 -5.34 -24.90 -7.57
C VAL A 41 -6.28 -24.02 -6.72
N ILE A 42 -7.41 -24.56 -6.27
CA ILE A 42 -8.37 -23.84 -5.41
C ILE A 42 -7.72 -23.50 -4.06
N LEU A 43 -7.01 -24.44 -3.44
CA LEU A 43 -6.30 -24.18 -2.18
C LEU A 43 -5.24 -23.09 -2.33
N LEU A 44 -4.46 -23.12 -3.41
CA LEU A 44 -3.47 -22.07 -3.70
C LEU A 44 -4.15 -20.71 -3.91
N ALA A 45 -5.26 -20.66 -4.65
CA ALA A 45 -6.02 -19.43 -4.85
C ALA A 45 -6.56 -18.86 -3.51
N ILE A 46 -7.06 -19.72 -2.63
CA ILE A 46 -7.51 -19.32 -1.28
C ILE A 46 -6.36 -18.78 -0.45
N VAL A 47 -5.19 -19.43 -0.47
CA VAL A 47 -3.99 -18.95 0.26
C VAL A 47 -3.53 -17.60 -0.27
N VAL A 48 -3.47 -17.42 -1.59
CA VAL A 48 -3.10 -16.14 -2.21
C VAL A 48 -4.12 -15.04 -1.85
N LEU A 49 -5.42 -15.34 -1.95
CA LEU A 49 -6.48 -14.42 -1.56
C LEU A 49 -6.39 -14.07 -0.07
N TYR A 50 -6.14 -15.05 0.80
CA TYR A 50 -5.97 -14.83 2.23
C TYR A 50 -4.76 -13.94 2.53
N VAL A 51 -3.63 -14.17 1.86
CA VAL A 51 -2.43 -13.32 1.99
C VAL A 51 -2.70 -11.92 1.45
N ALA A 52 -3.40 -11.78 0.32
CA ALA A 52 -3.78 -10.49 -0.26
C ALA A 52 -4.72 -9.71 0.67
N LEU A 53 -5.76 -10.37 1.22
CA LEU A 53 -6.68 -9.79 2.20
C LEU A 53 -5.98 -9.45 3.52
N ARG A 54 -5.06 -10.29 4.01
CA ARG A 54 -4.23 -9.94 5.18
C ARG A 54 -3.29 -8.79 4.89
N ARG A 55 -2.74 -8.68 3.68
CA ARG A 55 -1.93 -7.52 3.26
C ARG A 55 -2.79 -6.26 3.16
N GLN A 56 -4.02 -6.35 2.66
CA GLN A 56 -4.98 -5.24 2.68
C GLN A 56 -5.35 -4.85 4.09
N LYS A 57 -5.76 -5.79 4.96
CA LYS A 57 -6.03 -5.50 6.37
C LYS A 57 -4.83 -4.95 7.12
N LYS A 58 -3.60 -5.35 6.79
CA LYS A 58 -2.37 -4.75 7.34
C LYS A 58 -2.14 -3.35 6.78
N LYS A 59 -2.49 -3.07 5.52
CA LYS A 59 -2.44 -1.72 4.95
C LYS A 59 -3.51 -0.83 5.59
N ASP A 60 -4.73 -1.31 5.73
CA ASP A 60 -5.86 -0.59 6.33
C ASP A 60 -5.64 -0.39 7.84
N SER A 61 -5.18 -1.41 8.57
CA SER A 61 -4.85 -1.31 10.01
C SER A 61 -3.58 -0.50 10.29
N LEU A 62 -2.66 -0.38 9.32
CA LEU A 62 -1.49 0.50 9.43
C LEU A 62 -1.86 1.94 9.08
N MET A 63 -2.85 2.16 8.21
CA MET A 63 -3.44 3.49 8.02
C MET A 63 -4.14 3.93 9.31
N THR A 64 -5.04 3.14 9.91
CA THR A 64 -5.75 3.59 11.13
C THR A 64 -4.89 3.69 12.41
N SER A 65 -3.71 3.07 12.46
CA SER A 65 -2.84 3.07 13.65
C SER A 65 -1.80 4.19 13.66
N LYS A 66 -1.62 4.93 12.54
CA LYS A 66 -0.59 5.99 12.45
C LYS A 66 -1.17 7.41 12.61
N GLU A 67 -2.48 7.56 12.82
CA GLU A 67 -3.12 8.87 12.99
C GLU A 67 -3.41 9.28 14.45
N ASP A 68 -2.97 8.53 15.46
CA ASP A 68 -3.30 8.82 16.87
C ASP A 68 -2.16 9.44 17.69
N VAL A 69 -1.30 10.25 17.05
CA VAL A 69 -0.28 11.07 17.73
C VAL A 69 -0.20 12.43 17.04
N ARG A 70 -1.09 13.35 17.45
CA ARG A 70 -0.87 14.79 17.72
C ARG A 70 -2.18 15.55 17.55
N ASP A 71 -3.02 15.38 18.55
CA ASP A 71 -4.14 16.28 18.84
C ASP A 71 -3.56 17.64 19.26
N ASN A 72 -3.47 18.55 18.30
CA ASN A 72 -3.40 19.99 18.52
C ASN A 72 -3.95 20.67 17.26
N VAL A 73 -5.24 20.47 17.02
CA VAL A 73 -5.99 21.24 16.02
C VAL A 73 -6.05 22.67 16.53
N ILE A 74 -5.10 23.50 16.09
CA ILE A 74 -5.20 24.96 16.23
C ILE A 74 -6.21 25.40 15.19
N HIS A 75 -7.32 26.02 15.63
CA HIS A 75 -8.26 26.65 14.73
C HIS A 75 -7.58 27.84 14.05
N TYR A 76 -7.21 27.66 12.77
CA TYR A 76 -6.67 28.72 11.91
C TYR A 76 -7.74 29.74 11.44
N ASP A 77 -8.97 29.65 11.95
CA ASP A 77 -10.02 30.64 11.68
C ASP A 77 -9.88 31.93 12.52
N ASP A 78 -8.93 31.98 13.46
CA ASP A 78 -8.75 33.14 14.36
C ASP A 78 -7.58 34.07 13.96
N GLU A 79 -6.80 33.69 12.94
CA GLU A 79 -5.75 34.55 12.38
C GLU A 79 -5.98 34.70 10.88
N GLY A 80 -6.93 35.57 10.55
CA GLY A 80 -7.19 36.00 9.18
C GLY A 80 -5.91 36.51 8.54
N GLY A 81 -5.28 35.64 7.75
CA GLY A 81 -4.21 36.00 6.83
C GLY A 81 -4.80 36.84 5.71
N GLY A 82 -4.59 38.15 5.81
CA GLY A 82 -5.12 39.17 4.91
C GLY A 82 -5.10 38.73 3.44
N GLU A 83 -6.29 38.46 2.93
CA GLU A 83 -6.59 38.32 1.49
C GLU A 83 -6.39 39.63 0.71
N GLU A 84 -5.98 40.72 1.37
CA GLU A 84 -5.65 42.01 0.76
C GLU A 84 -4.41 41.97 -0.16
N ASP A 85 -3.46 41.04 0.04
CA ASP A 85 -2.23 41.01 -0.76
C ASP A 85 -2.32 40.17 -2.05
N THR A 86 -3.45 39.51 -2.29
CA THR A 86 -3.62 38.61 -3.45
C THR A 86 -3.73 39.33 -4.80
N GLN A 87 -3.86 40.66 -4.81
CA GLN A 87 -3.96 41.46 -6.04
C GLN A 87 -2.63 42.10 -6.48
N ALA A 88 -1.60 42.09 -5.63
CA ALA A 88 -0.32 42.77 -5.90
C ALA A 88 0.74 41.86 -6.54
N PHE A 89 0.49 40.55 -6.66
CA PHE A 89 1.45 39.59 -7.19
C PHE A 89 1.06 39.10 -8.59
N ASP A 90 1.78 39.57 -9.62
CA ASP A 90 1.71 39.04 -10.98
C ASP A 90 2.54 37.74 -11.09
N ILE A 91 1.87 36.60 -10.94
CA ILE A 91 2.43 35.25 -11.12
C ILE A 91 2.97 35.04 -12.55
N GLY A 92 2.63 35.91 -13.51
CA GLY A 92 3.20 35.92 -14.87
C GLY A 92 4.69 36.22 -14.90
N ALA A 93 5.23 36.98 -13.94
CA ALA A 93 6.65 37.35 -13.89
C ALA A 93 7.57 36.17 -13.51
N LEU A 94 7.04 35.11 -12.89
CA LEU A 94 7.79 33.91 -12.51
C LEU A 94 7.67 32.78 -13.54
N ARG A 95 6.95 33.01 -14.65
CA ARG A 95 6.65 31.97 -15.63
C ARG A 95 7.72 31.94 -16.72
N ASN A 96 8.49 30.84 -16.78
CA ASN A 96 9.42 30.56 -17.87
C ASN A 96 8.64 30.57 -19.22
N PRO A 97 8.96 31.47 -20.16
CA PRO A 97 8.22 31.60 -21.42
C PRO A 97 8.23 30.32 -22.27
N LYS A 98 9.19 29.41 -22.03
CA LYS A 98 9.24 28.10 -22.70
C LYS A 98 8.19 27.08 -22.22
N ALA A 99 7.58 27.31 -21.05
CA ALA A 99 6.51 26.46 -20.50
C ALA A 99 5.09 27.00 -20.84
N VAL A 100 5.00 28.11 -21.57
CA VAL A 100 3.72 28.76 -21.89
C VAL A 100 2.93 28.00 -22.96
N GLU A 101 3.61 27.29 -23.87
CA GLU A 101 2.92 26.50 -24.91
C GLU A 101 2.09 25.34 -24.34
N GLU A 102 2.43 24.79 -23.16
CA GLU A 102 1.67 23.69 -22.55
C GLU A 102 0.46 24.14 -21.71
N ASN A 103 0.41 25.42 -21.34
CA ASN A 103 -0.58 25.97 -20.42
C ASN A 103 -1.86 26.47 -21.13
N LYS A 104 -2.34 25.68 -22.10
CA LYS A 104 -3.73 25.78 -22.59
C LYS A 104 -4.73 25.06 -21.66
N ILE A 105 -4.33 24.68 -20.43
CA ILE A 105 -5.08 23.75 -19.57
C ILE A 105 -5.74 24.46 -18.38
N ARG A 106 -5.85 25.79 -18.33
CA ARG A 106 -6.84 26.42 -17.46
C ARG A 106 -8.21 26.21 -18.10
N ARG A 107 -8.95 25.24 -17.58
CA ARG A 107 -10.32 24.94 -18.01
C ARG A 107 -11.27 25.61 -17.04
N ASP A 108 -11.91 26.68 -17.50
CA ASP A 108 -13.00 27.34 -16.80
C ASP A 108 -14.18 26.36 -16.70
N ILE A 109 -14.64 26.11 -15.49
CA ILE A 109 -15.84 25.34 -15.21
C ILE A 109 -17.01 26.32 -15.23
N LYS A 110 -17.82 26.24 -16.29
CA LYS A 110 -19.11 26.92 -16.26
C LYS A 110 -20.04 26.16 -15.31
N PRO A 111 -20.76 26.86 -14.42
CA PRO A 111 -21.77 26.23 -13.59
C PRO A 111 -22.80 25.54 -14.49
N ASP A 112 -23.17 24.32 -14.13
CA ASP A 112 -24.05 23.48 -14.96
C ASP A 112 -25.46 24.09 -14.97
N SER A 113 -25.90 24.54 -16.14
CA SER A 113 -27.14 25.34 -16.30
C SER A 113 -28.45 24.55 -16.07
N LEU A 114 -28.33 23.26 -15.72
CA LEU A 114 -29.45 22.35 -15.51
C LEU A 114 -30.22 22.62 -14.20
N CYS A 115 -29.69 23.45 -13.30
CA CYS A 115 -30.30 23.72 -12.00
C CYS A 115 -31.00 25.09 -11.89
N LEU A 116 -30.86 26.00 -12.87
CA LEU A 116 -31.57 27.28 -12.83
C LEU A 116 -32.79 27.28 -13.75
N PRO A 117 -34.01 27.55 -13.24
CA PRO A 117 -35.14 27.85 -14.10
C PRO A 117 -34.78 29.11 -14.88
N ARG A 118 -34.57 28.97 -16.21
CA ARG A 118 -34.51 30.10 -17.13
C ARG A 118 -35.80 30.89 -16.95
N GLN A 119 -35.74 31.97 -16.19
CA GLN A 119 -36.89 32.84 -15.98
C GLN A 119 -37.25 33.42 -17.34
N ARG A 120 -38.29 32.87 -17.97
CA ARG A 120 -38.85 33.45 -19.18
C ARG A 120 -39.28 34.87 -18.84
N PRO A 121 -39.11 35.84 -19.75
CA PRO A 121 -39.70 37.15 -19.56
C PRO A 121 -41.21 36.96 -19.29
N GLY A 122 -41.66 37.32 -18.09
CA GLY A 122 -43.09 37.37 -17.78
C GLY A 122 -43.81 38.33 -18.73
N PRO A 123 -45.14 38.22 -18.87
CA PRO A 123 -45.91 39.12 -19.73
C PRO A 123 -45.61 40.57 -19.34
N VAL A 124 -45.21 41.39 -20.30
CA VAL A 124 -45.02 42.83 -20.07
C VAL A 124 -46.42 43.43 -19.90
N GLU A 125 -46.78 43.82 -18.69
CA GLU A 125 -48.00 44.60 -18.48
C GLU A 125 -47.75 46.03 -18.96
N ASP A 126 -48.60 46.47 -19.90
CA ASP A 126 -48.48 47.70 -20.71
C ASP A 126 -48.66 49.02 -19.90
N ASN A 127 -48.63 48.96 -18.57
CA ASN A 127 -48.84 50.09 -17.66
C ASN A 127 -47.87 50.13 -16.45
N THR A 128 -46.74 49.44 -16.54
CA THR A 128 -45.76 49.39 -15.44
C THR A 128 -44.79 50.57 -15.54
N ASP A 129 -44.46 51.23 -14.42
CA ASP A 129 -43.41 52.27 -14.39
C ASP A 129 -42.09 51.69 -14.91
N ILE A 130 -41.60 52.25 -16.02
CA ILE A 130 -40.38 51.80 -16.72
C ILE A 130 -39.20 51.79 -15.74
N ARG A 131 -39.18 52.72 -14.79
CA ARG A 131 -38.12 52.81 -13.78
C ARG A 131 -38.10 51.56 -12.89
N ASP A 132 -39.26 51.12 -12.43
CA ASP A 132 -39.39 49.93 -11.58
C ASP A 132 -39.08 48.66 -12.36
N PHE A 133 -39.51 48.59 -13.63
CA PHE A 133 -39.15 47.48 -14.52
C PHE A 133 -37.63 47.36 -14.72
N ILE A 134 -36.93 48.47 -14.96
CA ILE A 134 -35.48 48.49 -15.11
C ILE A 134 -34.80 48.08 -13.82
N ASN A 135 -35.22 48.63 -12.67
CA ASN A 135 -34.66 48.29 -11.36
C ASN A 135 -34.85 46.80 -11.03
N GLN A 136 -36.03 46.26 -11.33
CA GLN A 136 -36.32 44.84 -11.14
C GLN A 136 -35.42 43.97 -12.02
N ARG A 137 -35.28 44.29 -13.31
CA ARG A 137 -34.41 43.53 -14.21
C ARG A 137 -32.94 43.66 -13.85
N LEU A 138 -32.49 44.82 -13.41
CA LEU A 138 -31.13 45.04 -12.94
C LEU A 138 -30.83 44.12 -11.75
N GLN A 139 -31.71 44.13 -10.74
CA GLN A 139 -31.56 43.27 -9.56
C GLN A 139 -31.60 41.78 -9.90
N GLU A 140 -32.43 41.35 -10.86
CA GLU A 140 -32.46 39.97 -11.33
C GLU A 140 -31.14 39.53 -12.01
N ASN A 141 -30.46 40.44 -12.71
CA ASN A 141 -29.20 40.14 -13.41
C ASN A 141 -27.97 40.29 -12.51
N ASP A 142 -27.98 41.19 -11.53
CA ASP A 142 -26.87 41.38 -10.57
C ASP A 142 -26.64 40.15 -9.68
N VAL A 143 -27.67 39.32 -9.50
CA VAL A 143 -27.60 38.08 -8.70
C VAL A 143 -27.46 36.84 -9.59
N ASP A 144 -27.12 37.00 -10.88
CA ASP A 144 -26.93 35.86 -11.79
C ASP A 144 -25.63 35.09 -11.46
N PRO A 145 -25.73 33.85 -10.93
CA PRO A 145 -24.56 33.05 -10.58
C PRO A 145 -23.84 32.48 -11.81
N THR A 146 -24.40 32.65 -13.02
CA THR A 146 -23.80 32.20 -14.28
C THR A 146 -22.94 33.27 -14.94
N ALA A 147 -22.90 34.48 -14.36
CA ALA A 147 -22.00 35.54 -14.77
C ALA A 147 -20.55 35.22 -14.37
N PRO A 148 -19.55 35.59 -15.18
CA PRO A 148 -18.13 35.47 -14.81
C PRO A 148 -17.75 36.31 -13.57
N PRO A 149 -16.65 35.99 -12.86
CA PRO A 149 -15.62 35.00 -13.21
C PRO A 149 -16.04 33.55 -12.90
N TYR A 150 -15.58 32.62 -13.74
CA TYR A 150 -15.80 31.20 -13.52
C TYR A 150 -14.64 30.58 -12.71
N ASP A 151 -14.96 29.52 -11.97
CA ASP A 151 -13.94 28.68 -11.34
C ASP A 151 -13.06 28.03 -12.41
N SER A 152 -11.76 27.91 -12.15
CA SER A 152 -10.83 27.25 -13.07
C SER A 152 -10.10 26.10 -12.39
N LEU A 153 -9.95 24.97 -13.09
CA LEU A 153 -9.15 23.86 -12.58
C LEU A 153 -7.69 24.02 -13.00
N ALA A 154 -6.79 23.79 -12.04
CA ALA A 154 -5.37 23.57 -12.29
C ALA A 154 -5.05 22.09 -12.07
N THR A 155 -4.63 21.40 -13.13
CA THR A 155 -4.18 20.01 -13.04
C THR A 155 -2.68 19.97 -12.79
N TYR A 156 -2.27 19.46 -11.63
CA TYR A 156 -0.87 19.21 -11.30
C TYR A 156 -0.53 17.74 -11.54
N ALA A 157 0.57 17.47 -12.24
CA ALA A 157 1.01 16.11 -12.59
C ALA A 157 2.53 15.94 -12.43
N TYR A 158 3.18 16.77 -11.61
CA TYR A 158 4.62 16.71 -11.43
C TYR A 158 5.00 15.57 -10.50
N GLU A 159 5.64 14.53 -11.06
CA GLU A 159 6.06 13.30 -10.37
C GLU A 159 7.40 13.47 -9.62
N GLY A 160 8.09 14.59 -9.79
CA GLY A 160 9.46 14.76 -9.34
C GLY A 160 10.47 14.42 -10.44
N ASN A 161 11.76 14.49 -10.10
CA ASN A 161 12.85 14.37 -11.07
C ASN A 161 13.63 13.04 -10.95
N GLY A 162 13.08 12.06 -10.22
CA GLY A 162 13.69 10.73 -10.06
C GLY A 162 15.06 10.75 -9.39
N SER A 163 15.28 11.64 -8.41
CA SER A 163 16.56 11.73 -7.71
C SER A 163 16.90 10.42 -6.99
N ALA A 164 18.13 9.95 -7.16
CA ALA A 164 18.62 8.77 -6.46
C ALA A 164 18.66 9.03 -4.95
N ALA A 165 18.20 8.06 -4.15
CA ALA A 165 18.40 8.08 -2.71
C ALA A 165 19.89 7.86 -2.42
N GLU A 166 20.61 8.94 -2.12
CA GLU A 166 22.07 8.99 -2.13
C GLU A 166 22.71 8.10 -1.04
N SER A 167 22.10 7.96 0.13
CA SER A 167 22.62 7.08 1.19
C SER A 167 21.52 6.65 2.16
N LEU A 168 21.35 5.33 2.30
CA LEU A 168 20.52 4.71 3.34
C LEU A 168 21.44 4.08 4.38
N SER A 169 21.07 4.17 5.66
CA SER A 169 21.80 3.49 6.73
C SER A 169 21.73 1.97 6.57
N SER A 170 22.86 1.29 6.76
CA SER A 170 22.94 -0.18 6.72
C SER A 170 22.22 -0.80 7.92
N ILE A 171 21.35 -1.77 7.66
CA ILE A 171 20.57 -2.49 8.69
C ILE A 171 21.45 -3.35 9.61
N ASP A 172 22.63 -3.74 9.15
CA ASP A 172 23.55 -4.63 9.88
C ASP A 172 24.34 -3.93 11.00
N SER A 173 24.21 -2.61 11.14
CA SER A 173 24.93 -1.85 12.17
C SER A 173 24.46 -2.12 13.60
N LEU A 174 23.34 -2.85 13.79
CA LEU A 174 22.81 -3.20 15.11
C LEU A 174 23.30 -4.55 15.65
N THR A 175 23.91 -5.41 14.83
CA THR A 175 24.18 -6.81 15.23
C THR A 175 25.63 -7.09 15.63
N THR A 176 26.52 -6.10 15.56
CA THR A 176 27.96 -6.31 15.83
C THR A 176 28.38 -6.08 17.28
N ASP A 177 27.47 -5.64 18.17
CA ASP A 177 27.73 -5.51 19.61
C ASP A 177 27.25 -6.75 20.39
N THR A 178 27.42 -7.95 19.81
CA THR A 178 27.37 -9.17 20.62
C THR A 178 28.78 -9.43 21.12
N ASP A 179 29.00 -9.14 22.40
CA ASP A 179 30.17 -9.54 23.16
C ASP A 179 30.55 -10.99 22.79
N GLN A 180 31.83 -11.25 22.56
CA GLN A 180 32.38 -12.55 22.13
C GLN A 180 32.33 -13.60 23.27
N ASP A 181 31.22 -13.66 24.00
CA ASP A 181 30.96 -14.64 25.04
C ASP A 181 30.39 -15.90 24.40
N TYR A 182 31.15 -16.99 24.46
CA TYR A 182 30.82 -18.28 23.89
C TYR A 182 30.52 -19.35 24.96
N ASP A 183 30.27 -18.96 26.21
CA ASP A 183 30.05 -19.88 27.33
C ASP A 183 28.87 -20.84 27.10
N TYR A 184 27.87 -20.42 26.32
CA TYR A 184 26.72 -21.25 25.95
C TYR A 184 27.10 -22.51 25.13
N LEU A 185 28.29 -22.56 24.52
CA LEU A 185 28.76 -23.73 23.77
C LEU A 185 29.00 -24.94 24.68
N ALA A 186 29.29 -24.73 25.97
CA ALA A 186 29.47 -25.80 26.93
C ALA A 186 28.17 -26.60 27.17
N GLU A 187 27.01 -25.95 27.02
CA GLU A 187 25.69 -26.54 27.29
C GLU A 187 25.10 -27.30 26.08
N TRP A 188 25.64 -27.12 24.88
CA TRP A 188 25.09 -27.72 23.64
C TRP A 188 25.42 -29.22 23.48
N GLY A 189 26.20 -29.79 24.41
CA GLY A 189 26.45 -31.22 24.50
C GLY A 189 27.72 -31.70 23.77
N PRO A 190 27.96 -33.01 23.70
CA PRO A 190 29.28 -33.58 23.43
C PRO A 190 29.83 -33.28 22.02
N ARG A 191 28.96 -32.98 21.06
CA ARG A 191 29.36 -32.61 19.70
C ARG A 191 30.00 -31.22 19.62
N PHE A 192 29.67 -30.33 20.56
CA PHE A 192 30.16 -28.96 20.62
C PHE A 192 31.30 -28.78 21.62
N LYS A 193 31.70 -29.85 22.34
CA LYS A 193 32.79 -29.82 23.32
C LYS A 193 34.09 -29.25 22.76
N VAL A 194 34.44 -29.60 21.53
CA VAL A 194 35.66 -29.11 20.86
C VAL A 194 35.60 -27.60 20.60
N LEU A 195 34.41 -27.05 20.31
CA LEU A 195 34.22 -25.61 20.13
C LEU A 195 34.18 -24.90 21.48
N ALA A 196 33.53 -25.48 22.48
CA ALA A 196 33.53 -24.95 23.86
C ALA A 196 34.95 -24.89 24.44
N ASP A 197 35.79 -25.87 24.14
CA ASP A 197 37.21 -25.90 24.56
C ASP A 197 38.04 -24.82 23.85
N MET A 198 37.75 -24.53 22.57
CA MET A 198 38.47 -23.50 21.81
C MET A 198 38.05 -22.07 22.13
N PHE A 199 36.79 -21.85 22.53
CA PHE A 199 36.19 -20.52 22.68
C PHE A 199 35.72 -20.19 24.11
N GLY A 200 35.76 -21.13 25.06
CA GLY A 200 35.32 -20.95 26.45
C GLY A 200 36.45 -20.78 27.46
N GLU A 201 37.70 -20.58 27.02
CA GLU A 201 38.82 -20.24 27.91
C GLU A 201 39.21 -18.76 27.74
N GLU A 202 38.47 -17.88 28.39
CA GLU A 202 39.03 -16.60 28.84
C GLU A 202 39.16 -16.62 30.38
N GLU A 203 40.38 -16.36 30.86
CA GLU A 203 40.83 -16.16 32.26
C GLU A 203 41.26 -17.38 33.12
N SER A 204 42.58 -17.65 33.10
CA SER A 204 43.33 -17.84 34.36
C SER A 204 44.84 -17.54 34.23
N TYR A 205 45.20 -16.31 33.82
CA TYR A 205 46.53 -15.78 34.19
C TYR A 205 46.40 -15.13 35.58
N ASN A 206 46.68 -15.90 36.63
CA ASN A 206 46.79 -15.37 37.99
C ASN A 206 48.28 -15.06 38.28
N PRO A 207 48.70 -13.79 38.30
CA PRO A 207 50.12 -13.43 38.46
C PRO A 207 50.61 -13.45 39.91
N ASP A 208 49.91 -14.08 40.86
CA ASP A 208 50.33 -14.10 42.27
C ASP A 208 50.52 -15.53 42.81
N LYS A 209 51.64 -16.16 42.43
CA LYS A 209 52.34 -17.13 43.27
C LYS A 209 53.86 -16.91 43.17
N VAL A 210 54.33 -15.88 43.86
CA VAL A 210 55.70 -15.81 44.37
C VAL A 210 55.62 -15.90 45.90
N THR A 211 55.92 -17.09 46.43
CA THR A 211 56.73 -17.42 47.63
C THR A 211 56.44 -18.85 48.04
#